data_AF-S3C887-F1
#
_entry.id   AF-S3C887-F1
#
_cell.length_a   1.000
_cell.length_b   1.000
_cell.length_c   1.000
_cell.angle_alpha   90.00
_cell.angle_beta   90.00
_cell.angle_gamma   90.00
#
_symmetry.space_group_name_H-M   'P 1'
#
loop_
_entity.id
_entity.type
_entity.pdbx_description
1 polymer ?
#
loop_
_entity_poly.entity_id
_entity_poly.type
_entity_poly.pdbx_seq_one_letter_code
_entity_poly.pdbx_strand_id
1 'polypeptide(L)'
;MASRLPAVPRLVFTVIEPISLISGCLPALFLSDWFVREQISEVASPLGATAVISVSDHARLVAQQLGNTYGLLFMVGVAVLYTTTELNVVRNYLVALLIADVGHVGLTIATLGPERFAAVGNWNAMTWGNVGFTTFLAVTRIAYLLGLFGPDKPAAVPVSQKTK
;
A
#
# COMPACT_ATOMS: atom_id res chain seq x y z
N MET A 1 -12.01 -0.78 -17.61
CA MET A 1 -12.16 0.25 -16.57
C MET A 1 -12.32 -0.40 -15.21
N ALA A 2 -11.75 0.19 -14.16
CA ALA A 2 -12.01 -0.23 -12.77
C ALA A 2 -13.50 -0.19 -12.38
N SER A 3 -14.34 0.53 -13.13
CA SER A 3 -15.81 0.45 -13.01
C SER A 3 -16.38 -0.95 -13.24
N ARG A 4 -15.60 -1.86 -13.85
CA ARG A 4 -15.96 -3.28 -14.02
C ARG A 4 -15.69 -4.13 -12.79
N LEU A 5 -14.84 -3.67 -11.86
CA LEU A 5 -14.57 -4.39 -10.62
C LEU A 5 -15.83 -4.42 -9.72
N PRO A 6 -16.00 -5.45 -8.89
CA PRO A 6 -16.99 -5.45 -7.82
C PRO A 6 -16.82 -4.24 -6.88
N ALA A 7 -17.90 -3.85 -6.20
CA ALA A 7 -17.95 -2.57 -5.48
C ALA A 7 -16.84 -2.39 -4.43
N VAL A 8 -16.58 -3.44 -3.63
CA VAL A 8 -15.54 -3.44 -2.58
C VAL A 8 -14.13 -3.31 -3.16
N PRO A 9 -13.64 -4.22 -4.02
CA PRO A 9 -12.30 -4.08 -4.61
C PRO A 9 -12.16 -2.79 -5.43
N ARG A 10 -13.23 -2.31 -6.07
CA ARG A 10 -13.20 -1.00 -6.72
C ARG A 10 -12.89 0.11 -5.72
N LEU A 11 -13.64 0.20 -4.63
CA LEU A 11 -13.42 1.23 -3.60
C LEU A 11 -12.01 1.15 -3.03
N VAL A 12 -11.55 -0.07 -2.71
CA VAL A 12 -10.23 -0.28 -2.12
C VAL A 12 -9.13 0.16 -3.09
N PHE A 13 -9.10 -0.37 -4.31
CA PHE A 13 -7.99 -0.14 -5.23
C PHE A 13 -8.01 1.25 -5.89
N THR A 14 -9.19 1.87 -6.07
CA THR A 14 -9.26 3.17 -6.76
C THR A 14 -9.34 4.37 -5.82
N VAL A 15 -9.58 4.18 -4.52
CA VAL A 15 -9.71 5.28 -3.56
C VAL A 15 -8.81 5.09 -2.36
N ILE A 16 -8.99 3.99 -1.63
CA ILE A 16 -8.30 3.76 -0.34
C ILE A 16 -6.80 3.59 -0.56
N GLU A 17 -6.41 2.75 -1.53
CA GLU A 17 -5.01 2.51 -1.87
C GLU A 17 -4.30 3.79 -2.37
N PRO A 18 -4.83 4.55 -3.36
CA PRO A 18 -4.21 5.80 -3.79
C PRO A 18 -4.01 6.82 -2.67
N ILE A 19 -4.97 6.94 -1.76
CA ILE A 19 -4.84 7.82 -0.58
C ILE A 19 -3.68 7.33 0.29
N SER A 20 -3.61 6.03 0.58
CA SER A 20 -2.53 5.48 1.40
C SER A 20 -1.13 5.67 0.80
N LEU A 21 -1.00 5.56 -0.52
CA LEU A 21 0.26 5.81 -1.22
C LEU A 21 0.69 7.27 -1.10
N ILE A 22 -0.25 8.22 -1.21
CA ILE A 22 0.04 9.64 -0.96
C ILE A 22 0.42 9.86 0.51
N SER A 23 -0.32 9.24 1.45
CA SER A 23 -0.03 9.34 2.89
C SER A 23 1.34 8.81 3.26
N GLY A 24 1.86 7.79 2.57
CA GLY A 24 3.25 7.35 2.72
C GLY A 24 4.27 8.23 1.99
N CYS A 25 3.92 8.71 0.80
CA CYS A 25 4.78 9.52 -0.06
C CYS A 25 5.18 10.86 0.58
N LEU A 26 4.20 11.64 1.05
CA LEU A 26 4.46 13.01 1.52
C LEU A 26 5.39 13.06 2.74
N PRO A 27 5.18 12.27 3.82
CA PRO A 27 6.09 12.29 4.96
C PRO A 27 7.46 11.74 4.62
N ALA A 28 7.56 10.73 3.74
CA ALA A 28 8.85 10.20 3.30
C ALA A 28 9.68 11.24 2.52
N LEU A 29 9.03 12.08 1.71
CA LEU A 29 9.69 13.14 0.92
C LEU A 29 10.03 14.39 1.75
N PHE A 30 9.08 14.86 2.56
CA PHE A 30 9.16 16.20 3.18
C PHE A 30 9.44 16.16 4.69
N LEU A 31 9.16 15.04 5.35
CA LEU A 31 9.34 14.84 6.79
C LEU A 31 10.22 13.61 7.08
N SER A 32 11.25 13.42 6.26
CA SER A 32 12.02 12.16 6.20
C SER A 32 12.64 11.74 7.54
N ASP A 33 13.04 12.68 8.40
CA ASP A 33 13.59 12.33 9.73
C ASP A 33 12.54 11.69 10.63
N TRP A 34 11.35 12.29 10.65
CA TRP A 34 10.23 11.73 11.37
C TRP A 34 9.86 10.38 10.77
N PHE A 35 9.77 10.30 9.44
CA PHE A 35 9.42 9.07 8.74
C PHE A 35 10.39 7.92 9.04
N VAL A 36 11.71 8.18 9.08
CA VAL A 36 12.74 7.18 9.42
C VAL A 36 12.61 6.73 10.86
N ARG A 37 12.44 7.67 11.81
CA ARG A 37 12.27 7.33 13.24
C ARG A 37 11.02 6.49 13.48
N GLU A 38 9.95 6.78 12.77
CA GLU A 38 8.67 6.11 12.97
C GLU A 38 8.66 4.67 12.41
N GLN A 39 9.60 4.29 11.53
CA GLN A 39 9.66 2.94 10.94
C GLN A 39 9.76 1.84 11.98
N ILE A 40 10.37 2.13 13.13
CA ILE A 40 10.53 1.18 14.23
C ILE A 40 10.14 1.89 15.51
N SER A 41 9.03 1.45 16.11
CA SER A 41 8.65 1.93 17.43
C SER A 41 9.73 1.52 18.44
N GLU A 42 10.31 2.49 19.13
CA GLU A 42 11.11 2.22 20.32
C GLU A 42 10.14 1.74 21.40
N VAL A 43 10.06 0.41 21.59
CA VAL A 43 9.51 -0.14 22.82
C VAL A 43 10.30 0.52 23.94
N ALA A 44 9.59 1.29 24.79
CA ALA A 44 10.18 2.07 25.87
C ALA A 44 11.23 1.20 26.58
N SER A 45 12.51 1.55 26.37
CA SER A 45 13.57 0.90 27.11
C SER A 45 13.30 1.14 28.61
N PRO A 46 13.44 0.13 29.49
CA PRO A 46 13.11 0.28 30.91
C PRO A 46 13.88 1.42 31.61
N LEU A 47 14.97 1.88 31.01
CA LEU A 47 15.63 3.13 31.35
C LEU A 47 15.12 4.22 30.40
N GLY A 48 14.23 5.09 30.87
CA GLY A 48 13.52 6.13 30.12
C GLY A 48 14.37 7.24 29.47
N ALA A 49 15.44 6.88 28.77
CA ALA A 49 16.17 7.75 27.87
C ALA A 49 15.71 7.46 26.45
N THR A 50 14.78 8.27 25.94
CA THR A 50 14.52 8.39 24.50
C THR A 50 15.80 8.93 23.87
N ALA A 51 16.68 8.06 23.40
CA ALA A 51 17.87 8.48 22.70
C ALA A 51 17.40 9.22 21.45
N VAL A 52 17.72 10.50 21.32
CA VAL A 52 17.43 11.24 20.09
C VAL A 52 18.32 10.66 19.01
N ILE A 53 17.82 9.66 18.27
CA ILE A 53 18.54 9.08 17.15
C ILE A 53 18.66 10.17 16.07
N SER A 54 19.88 10.63 15.84
CA SER A 54 20.19 11.49 14.71
C SER A 54 20.06 10.66 13.43
N VAL A 55 19.19 11.11 12.52
CA VAL A 55 19.00 10.47 11.22
C VAL A 55 20.12 10.96 10.30
N SER A 56 20.90 10.04 9.72
CA SER A 56 21.97 10.39 8.80
C SER A 56 21.42 10.89 7.46
N ASP A 57 22.20 11.69 6.73
CA ASP A 57 21.82 12.16 5.39
C ASP A 57 21.62 10.99 4.41
N HIS A 58 22.34 9.88 4.61
CA HIS A 58 22.13 8.65 3.85
C HIS A 58 20.73 8.07 4.09
N ALA A 59 20.30 7.98 5.35
CA ALA A 59 18.96 7.48 5.68
C ALA A 59 17.87 8.43 5.16
N ARG A 60 18.09 9.74 5.26
CA ARG A 60 17.19 10.76 4.72
C ARG A 60 17.00 10.60 3.21
N LEU A 61 18.10 10.48 2.46
CA LEU A 61 18.06 10.33 1.01
C LEU A 61 17.33 9.03 0.61
N VAL A 62 17.62 7.91 1.29
CA VAL A 62 16.92 6.64 1.03
C VAL A 62 15.42 6.76 1.30
N ALA A 63 15.01 7.40 2.40
CA ALA A 63 13.60 7.65 2.69
C ALA A 63 12.93 8.53 1.61
N GLN A 64 13.62 9.54 1.10
CA GLN A 64 13.10 10.37 0.00
C GLN A 64 12.97 9.58 -1.31
N GLN A 65 13.91 8.71 -1.65
CA GLN A 65 13.78 7.84 -2.82
C GLN A 65 12.62 6.85 -2.69
N LEU A 66 12.39 6.34 -1.46
CA LEU A 66 11.22 5.53 -1.16
C LEU A 66 9.92 6.33 -1.32
N GLY A 67 9.87 7.56 -0.80
CA GLY A 67 8.74 8.47 -0.99
C GLY A 67 8.45 8.75 -2.47
N ASN A 68 9.49 9.00 -3.26
CA ASN A 68 9.37 9.16 -4.72
C ASN A 68 8.77 7.90 -5.37
N THR A 69 9.20 6.71 -4.95
CA THR A 69 8.67 5.44 -5.43
C THR A 69 7.18 5.27 -5.08
N TYR A 70 6.76 5.67 -3.88
CA TYR A 70 5.33 5.68 -3.52
C TYR A 70 4.51 6.62 -4.40
N GLY A 71 5.04 7.81 -4.70
CA GLY A 71 4.42 8.74 -5.65
C GLY A 71 4.31 8.16 -7.06
N LEU A 72 5.34 7.46 -7.53
CA LEU A 72 5.31 6.74 -8.81
C LEU A 72 4.23 5.65 -8.81
N LEU A 73 4.15 4.82 -7.76
CA LEU A 73 3.14 3.77 -7.64
C LEU A 73 1.73 4.35 -7.64
N PHE A 74 1.50 5.49 -6.98
CA PHE A 74 0.23 6.21 -7.05
C PHE A 74 -0.12 6.60 -8.49
N MET A 75 0.81 7.23 -9.21
CA MET A 75 0.58 7.65 -10.60
C MET A 75 0.33 6.46 -11.53
N VAL A 76 1.10 5.38 -11.38
CA VAL A 76 0.91 4.15 -12.16
C VAL A 76 -0.43 3.50 -11.85
N GLY A 77 -0.84 3.44 -10.58
CA GLY A 77 -2.12 2.88 -10.18
C GLY A 77 -3.30 3.67 -10.74
N VAL A 78 -3.25 5.00 -10.66
CA VAL A 78 -4.25 5.87 -11.28
C VAL A 78 -4.27 5.65 -12.80
N ALA A 79 -3.10 5.66 -13.46
CA ALA A 79 -3.03 5.43 -14.89
C ALA A 79 -3.64 4.09 -15.28
N VAL A 80 -3.22 2.98 -14.68
CA VAL A 80 -3.70 1.64 -15.02
C VAL A 80 -5.19 1.50 -14.72
N LEU A 81 -5.65 1.79 -13.50
CA LEU A 81 -7.01 1.48 -13.07
C LEU A 81 -8.07 2.37 -13.75
N TYR A 82 -7.72 3.60 -14.12
CA TYR A 82 -8.66 4.54 -14.75
C TYR A 82 -8.60 4.55 -16.28
N THR A 83 -7.46 4.20 -16.90
CA THR A 83 -7.34 4.30 -18.36
C THR A 83 -7.52 2.97 -19.09
N THR A 84 -7.16 1.83 -18.47
CA THR A 84 -7.22 0.57 -19.20
C THR A 84 -8.65 0.05 -19.35
N THR A 85 -8.96 -0.44 -20.56
CA THR A 85 -10.16 -1.25 -20.79
C THR A 85 -9.90 -2.71 -20.45
N GLU A 86 -8.67 -3.20 -20.57
CA GLU A 86 -8.32 -4.62 -20.50
C GLU A 86 -8.23 -5.13 -19.07
N LEU A 87 -9.09 -6.10 -18.74
CA LEU A 87 -9.15 -6.67 -17.39
C LEU A 87 -7.89 -7.48 -17.06
N ASN A 88 -7.28 -8.11 -18.05
CA ASN A 88 -6.03 -8.85 -17.88
C ASN A 88 -4.89 -7.94 -17.40
N VAL A 89 -4.83 -6.69 -17.89
CA VAL A 89 -3.86 -5.70 -17.42
C VAL A 89 -4.09 -5.36 -15.95
N VAL A 90 -5.35 -5.15 -15.55
CA VAL A 90 -5.71 -4.90 -14.14
C VAL A 90 -5.34 -6.09 -13.25
N ARG A 91 -5.65 -7.32 -13.67
CA ARG A 91 -5.32 -8.53 -12.90
C ARG A 91 -3.82 -8.71 -12.74
N ASN A 92 -3.04 -8.52 -13.81
CA ASN A 92 -1.58 -8.62 -13.75
C ASN A 92 -0.97 -7.52 -12.87
N TYR A 93 -1.51 -6.30 -12.93
CA TYR A 93 -1.13 -5.21 -12.06
C TYR A 93 -1.37 -5.55 -10.58
N LEU A 94 -2.55 -6.10 -10.24
CA LEU A 94 -2.87 -6.51 -8.87
C LEU A 94 -2.00 -7.68 -8.38
N VAL A 95 -1.59 -8.60 -9.27
CA VAL A 95 -0.62 -9.66 -8.93
C VAL A 95 0.75 -9.06 -8.59
N ALA A 96 1.23 -8.09 -9.39
CA ALA A 96 2.50 -7.42 -9.12
C ALA A 96 2.48 -6.70 -7.76
N LEU A 97 1.37 -6.01 -7.45
CA LEU A 97 1.18 -5.38 -6.15
C LEU A 97 1.12 -6.39 -5.00
N LEU A 98 0.44 -7.53 -5.19
CA LEU A 98 0.39 -8.59 -4.17
C LEU A 98 1.78 -9.13 -3.83
N ILE A 99 2.64 -9.32 -4.83
CA ILE A 99 4.03 -9.72 -4.61
C ILE A 99 4.77 -8.66 -3.78
N ALA A 100 4.56 -7.38 -4.11
CA ALA A 100 5.15 -6.27 -3.36
C ALA A 100 4.63 -6.21 -1.91
N ASP A 101 3.34 -6.41 -1.67
CA ASP A 101 2.76 -6.42 -0.32
C ASP A 101 3.40 -7.49 0.57
N VAL A 102 3.54 -8.72 0.04
CA VAL A 102 4.11 -9.85 0.78
C VAL A 102 5.58 -9.56 1.11
N GLY A 103 6.34 -9.04 0.15
CA GLY A 103 7.73 -8.63 0.37
C GLY A 103 7.83 -7.53 1.43
N HIS A 104 7.00 -6.50 1.32
CA HIS A 104 6.95 -5.36 2.24
C HIS A 104 6.65 -5.78 3.68
N VAL A 105 5.60 -6.59 3.87
CA VAL A 105 5.22 -7.09 5.20
C VAL A 105 6.29 -8.04 5.73
N GLY A 106 6.80 -8.97 4.91
CA GLY A 106 7.83 -9.93 5.31
C GLY A 106 9.11 -9.25 5.79
N LEU A 107 9.62 -8.27 5.04
CA LEU A 107 10.81 -7.50 5.42
C LEU A 107 10.56 -6.65 6.67
N THR A 108 9.36 -6.09 6.81
CA THR A 108 8.98 -5.32 8.01
C THR A 108 8.98 -6.21 9.25
N ILE A 109 8.35 -7.39 9.19
CA ILE A 109 8.30 -8.34 10.32
C ILE A 109 9.70 -8.84 10.67
N ALA A 110 10.52 -9.16 9.67
CA ALA A 110 11.90 -9.58 9.88
C ALA A 110 12.73 -8.52 10.61
N THR A 111 12.49 -7.24 10.30
CA THR A 111 13.21 -6.11 10.92
C THR A 111 12.66 -5.74 12.30
N LEU A 112 11.35 -5.80 12.51
CA LEU A 112 10.72 -5.56 13.81
C LEU A 112 11.12 -6.62 14.85
N GLY A 113 11.29 -7.86 14.41
CA GLY A 113 11.48 -9.01 15.27
C GLY A 113 10.17 -9.48 15.94
N PRO A 114 10.16 -10.71 16.50
CA PRO A 114 8.95 -11.36 16.98
C PRO A 114 8.28 -10.63 18.15
N GLU A 115 9.05 -10.02 19.05
CA GLU A 115 8.53 -9.32 20.24
C GLU A 115 7.72 -8.07 19.85
N ARG A 116 8.29 -7.20 19.01
CA ARG A 116 7.62 -5.96 18.56
C ARG A 116 6.45 -6.27 17.64
N PHE A 117 6.60 -7.29 16.79
CA PHE A 117 5.51 -7.74 15.94
C PHE A 117 4.32 -8.29 16.76
N ALA A 118 4.57 -9.11 17.79
CA ALA A 118 3.51 -9.65 18.63
C ALA A 118 2.82 -8.57 19.50
N ALA A 119 3.50 -7.47 19.80
CA ALA A 119 2.97 -6.35 20.58
C ALA A 119 2.05 -5.43 19.76
N VAL A 120 1.01 -5.97 19.13
CA VAL A 120 0.07 -5.25 18.23
C VAL A 120 -0.56 -4.03 18.91
N GLY A 121 -0.83 -4.09 20.21
CA GLY A 121 -1.37 -2.96 20.99
C GLY A 121 -0.42 -1.77 21.12
N ASN A 122 0.88 -1.97 20.89
CA ASN A 122 1.92 -0.95 20.95
C ASN A 122 2.36 -0.46 19.57
N TRP A 123 1.73 -0.93 18.49
CA TRP A 123 2.07 -0.48 17.15
C TRP A 123 1.72 1.00 16.97
N ASN A 124 2.73 1.77 16.54
CA ASN A 124 2.52 3.14 16.11
C ASN A 124 1.83 3.18 14.73
N ALA A 125 1.47 4.39 14.28
CA ALA A 125 0.79 4.60 13.01
C ALA A 125 1.58 4.03 11.82
N MET A 126 2.91 4.14 11.85
CA MET A 126 3.75 3.64 10.75
C MET A 126 3.81 2.11 10.72
N THR A 127 3.85 1.45 11.87
CA THR A 127 3.80 -0.01 11.96
C THR A 127 2.43 -0.53 11.51
N TRP A 128 1.34 0.14 11.91
CA TRP A 128 0.00 -0.15 11.39
C TRP A 128 -0.09 0.02 9.87
N GLY A 129 0.51 1.06 9.32
CA GLY A 129 0.60 1.26 7.87
C GLY A 129 1.39 0.14 7.18
N ASN A 130 2.60 -0.13 7.67
CA ASN A 130 3.51 -1.09 7.06
C ASN A 130 3.00 -2.53 7.12
N VAL A 131 2.40 -2.93 8.23
CA VAL A 131 1.98 -4.32 8.46
C VAL A 131 0.47 -4.46 8.30
N GLY A 132 -0.31 -3.78 9.14
CA GLY A 132 -1.76 -3.97 9.20
C GLY A 132 -2.45 -3.59 7.89
N PHE A 133 -2.25 -2.36 7.43
CA PHE A 133 -2.89 -1.84 6.24
C PHE A 133 -2.40 -2.54 4.96
N THR A 134 -1.08 -2.78 4.82
CA THR A 134 -0.54 -3.55 3.70
C THR A 134 -1.10 -4.98 3.66
N THR A 135 -1.25 -5.63 4.82
CA THR A 135 -1.89 -6.96 4.91
C THR A 135 -3.36 -6.90 4.49
N PHE A 136 -4.10 -5.86 4.88
CA PHE A 136 -5.48 -5.64 4.43
C PHE A 136 -5.57 -5.51 2.90
N LEU A 137 -4.66 -4.77 2.27
CA LEU A 137 -4.61 -4.67 0.81
C LEU A 137 -4.28 -6.03 0.17
N ALA A 138 -3.29 -6.75 0.67
CA ALA A 138 -2.91 -8.08 0.18
C ALA A 138 -4.07 -9.07 0.24
N VAL A 139 -4.77 -9.15 1.37
CA VAL A 139 -5.95 -10.01 1.55
C VAL A 139 -7.07 -9.63 0.58
N THR A 140 -7.31 -8.32 0.40
CA THR A 140 -8.33 -7.84 -0.57
C THR A 140 -7.95 -8.24 -2.00
N ARG A 141 -6.66 -8.15 -2.37
CA ARG A 141 -6.16 -8.59 -3.69
C ARG A 141 -6.31 -10.09 -3.88
N ILE A 142 -5.93 -10.90 -2.89
CA ILE A 142 -6.10 -12.36 -2.92
C ILE A 142 -7.58 -12.71 -3.10
N ALA A 143 -8.47 -12.14 -2.29
CA ALA A 143 -9.90 -12.38 -2.36
C ALA A 143 -10.49 -12.01 -3.73
N TYR A 144 -10.05 -10.89 -4.31
CA TYR A 144 -10.46 -10.51 -5.66
C TYR A 144 -9.93 -11.45 -6.74
N LEU A 145 -8.65 -11.83 -6.69
CA LEU A 145 -8.04 -12.71 -7.69
C LEU A 145 -8.66 -14.12 -7.67
N LEU A 146 -9.07 -14.59 -6.49
CA LEU A 146 -9.81 -15.84 -6.29
C LEU A 146 -11.31 -15.75 -6.67
N GLY A 147 -11.81 -14.56 -7.01
CA GLY A 147 -13.21 -14.36 -7.42
C GLY A 147 -14.22 -14.31 -6.26
N LEU A 148 -13.77 -14.08 -5.02
CA LEU A 148 -14.64 -14.08 -3.83
C LEU A 148 -15.64 -12.91 -3.80
N PHE A 149 -15.41 -11.86 -4.60
CA PHE A 149 -16.32 -10.71 -4.71
C PHE A 149 -17.35 -10.85 -5.85
N GLY A 150 -17.43 -12.03 -6.48
CA GLY A 150 -18.28 -12.28 -7.64
C GLY A 150 -17.64 -11.87 -8.97
N PRO A 151 -18.36 -12.05 -10.09
CA PRO A 151 -17.82 -11.77 -11.42
C PRO A 151 -17.68 -10.27 -11.68
N ASP A 152 -16.71 -9.92 -12.52
CA ASP A 152 -16.57 -8.55 -13.03
C ASP A 152 -17.78 -8.16 -13.89
N LYS A 153 -18.18 -6.89 -13.81
CA LYS A 153 -19.31 -6.38 -14.60
C LYS A 153 -19.02 -6.48 -16.10
N PRO A 154 -20.02 -6.84 -16.92
CA PRO A 154 -19.87 -6.86 -18.37
C PRO A 154 -19.36 -5.53 -18.91
N ALA A 155 -18.63 -5.57 -20.03
CA ALA A 155 -18.31 -4.35 -20.77
C ALA A 155 -19.61 -3.62 -21.14
N ALA A 156 -19.68 -2.30 -20.90
CA ALA A 156 -20.81 -1.52 -21.36
C ALA A 156 -20.85 -1.59 -22.89
N VAL A 157 -21.95 -2.13 -23.45
CA VAL A 157 -22.17 -2.16 -24.90
C VAL A 157 -22.36 -0.71 -25.37
N PRO A 158 -21.58 -0.23 -26.36
CA PRO A 158 -21.76 1.11 -26.89
C PRO A 158 -23.19 1.30 -27.41
N VAL A 159 -23.81 2.43 -27.06
CA VAL A 159 -25.22 2.76 -27.36
C VAL A 159 -25.56 2.64 -28.87
N SER A 160 -24.56 2.77 -29.75
CA SER A 160 -24.68 2.61 -31.20
C SER A 160 -25.18 1.22 -31.66
N GLN A 161 -25.02 0.17 -30.85
CA GLN A 161 -25.46 -1.20 -31.21
C GLN A 161 -26.86 -1.58 -30.69
N LYS A 162 -27.57 -0.70 -29.97
CA LYS A 162 -28.94 -0.99 -29.48
C LYS A 162 -30.04 -0.73 -30.52
N THR A 163 -29.68 -0.30 -31.72
CA THR A 163 -30.62 0.02 -32.80
C THR A 163 -30.28 -0.79 -34.05
N LYS A 164 -30.35 -2.12 -33.98
CA LYS A 164 -30.50 -2.99 -35.15
C LYS A 164 -31.43 -4.14 -34.80
#